data_AF-A0A7J7M6B4-F1
#
_entry.id   AF-A0A7J7M6B4-F1
#
_cell.length_a   1.000
_cell.length_b   1.000
_cell.length_c   1.000
_cell.angle_alpha   90.00
_cell.angle_beta   90.00
_cell.angle_gamma   90.00
#
_symmetry.space_group_name_H-M   'P 1'
#
loop_
_entity.id
_entity.type
_entity.pdbx_description
1 polymer ?
#
loop_
_entity_poly.entity_id
_entity_poly.type
_entity_poly.pdbx_seq_one_letter_code
_entity_poly.pdbx_strand_id
1 'polypeptide(L)' 'MVIATGKLTWHVRNVAQALIHKAKQKQKGVEMILLPSVEGHEGGKWIVIDSGKVIIHALDEKARAYYNLENL' A
#
# COMPACT_ATOMS: atom_id res chain seq x y z
N MET A 1 2.96 10.24 -5.28
CA MET A 1 2.70 8.80 -5.58
C MET A 1 3.94 7.99 -5.22
N VAL A 2 3.79 6.80 -4.66
CA VAL A 2 4.89 5.86 -4.36
C VAL A 2 4.55 4.51 -4.98
N ILE A 3 5.51 3.88 -5.66
CA ILE A 3 5.35 2.55 -6.26
C ILE A 3 6.34 1.59 -5.59
N ALA A 4 5.84 0.46 -5.11
CA ALA A 4 6.62 -0.59 -4.48
C ALA A 4 6.36 -1.93 -5.19
N THR A 5 7.39 -2.79 -5.26
CA THR A 5 7.27 -4.10 -5.89
C THR A 5 7.59 -5.22 -4.92
N GLY A 6 6.72 -6.23 -4.87
CA GLY A 6 6.94 -7.46 -4.14
C GLY A 6 7.08 -8.66 -5.08
N LYS A 7 8.06 -9.54 -4.83
CA LYS A 7 8.24 -10.76 -5.62
C LYS A 7 7.12 -11.79 -5.45
N LEU A 8 6.45 -11.77 -4.30
CA LEU A 8 5.42 -12.74 -3.92
C LEU A 8 4.22 -11.98 -3.35
N THR A 9 3.02 -12.54 -3.52
CA THR A 9 1.76 -11.96 -3.03
C THR A 9 1.81 -11.63 -1.54
N TRP A 10 2.48 -12.47 -0.74
CA TRP A 10 2.61 -12.24 0.69
C TRP A 10 3.54 -11.06 1.02
N HIS A 11 4.58 -10.79 0.21
CA HIS A 11 5.42 -9.60 0.39
C HIS A 11 4.58 -8.33 0.21
N VAL A 12 3.76 -8.28 -0.84
CA VAL A 12 2.89 -7.14 -1.15
C VAL A 12 1.91 -6.90 0.01
N ARG A 13 1.26 -7.96 0.50
CA ARG A 13 0.37 -7.90 1.67
C ARG A 13 1.08 -7.44 2.94
N ASN A 14 2.28 -7.95 3.22
CA ASN A 14 3.03 -7.58 4.42
C ASN A 14 3.48 -6.12 4.41
N VAL A 15 3.87 -5.59 3.23
CA VAL A 15 4.18 -4.15 3.09
C VAL A 15 2.96 -3.31 3.44
N ALA A 16 1.78 -3.67 2.91
CA ALA A 16 0.54 -2.96 3.22
C ALA A 16 0.21 -3.00 4.72
N GLN A 17 0.27 -4.19 5.35
CA GLN A 17 0.03 -4.33 6.79
C GLN A 17 1.03 -3.54 7.64
N ALA A 18 2.32 -3.57 7.29
CA ALA A 18 3.35 -2.83 7.99
C ALA A 18 3.09 -1.31 7.93
N LEU A 19 2.64 -0.80 6.78
CA LEU A 19 2.30 0.62 6.61
C LEU A 19 1.09 1.03 7.46
N ILE A 20 0.01 0.25 7.44
CA ILE A 20 -1.17 0.49 8.29
C ILE A 20 -0.76 0.51 9.77
N HIS A 21 0.03 -0.47 10.18
CA HIS A 21 0.49 -0.59 11.57
C HIS A 21 1.34 0.61 11.98
N LYS A 22 2.30 1.02 11.14
CA LYS A 22 3.14 2.21 11.39
C LYS A 22 2.33 3.51 11.38
N ALA A 23 1.35 3.64 10.49
CA ALA A 23 0.45 4.79 10.47
C ALA A 23 -0.34 4.89 11.79
N LYS A 24 -0.93 3.78 12.25
CA LYS A 24 -1.62 3.71 13.54
C LYS A 24 -0.71 4.05 14.71
N GLN A 25 0.54 3.57 14.71
CA GLN A 25 1.50 3.89 15.77
C GLN A 25 1.86 5.38 15.84
N LYS A 26 2.00 6.05 14.68
CA LYS A 26 2.34 7.49 14.62
C LYS A 26 1.21 8.41 15.07
N GLN A 27 -0.02 7.93 15.10
CA GLN A 27 -1.20 8.69 15.52
C GLN A 27 -1.64 8.38 16.96
N LYS A 28 -0.79 7.68 17.74
CA LYS A 28 -1.04 7.48 19.16
C LYS A 28 -1.09 8.84 19.88
N GLY A 29 -2.17 9.08 20.62
CA GLY A 29 -2.38 10.31 21.38
C GLY A 29 -3.09 11.44 20.61
N VAL A 30 -3.54 11.18 19.37
CA VAL A 30 -4.39 12.11 18.61
C VAL A 30 -5.87 11.75 18.89
N GLU A 31 -6.74 12.76 19.06
CA GLU A 31 -8.17 12.55 19.32
C GLU A 31 -8.90 11.79 18.20
N MET A 32 -8.45 11.97 16.96
CA MET A 32 -9.01 11.31 15.78
C MET A 32 -7.92 10.58 15.00
N ILE A 33 -8.08 9.26 14.86
CA ILE A 33 -7.17 8.42 14.08
C ILE A 33 -7.68 8.35 12.65
N LEU A 34 -6.88 8.84 11.70
CA LEU A 34 -7.11 8.72 10.27
C LEU A 34 -6.28 7.54 9.74
N LEU A 35 -6.91 6.37 9.66
CA LEU A 35 -6.27 5.21 9.06
C LEU A 35 -6.29 5.32 7.53
N PRO A 36 -5.23 4.83 6.86
CA PRO A 36 -5.25 4.77 5.41
C PRO A 36 -6.30 3.79 4.91
N SER A 37 -6.96 4.14 3.80
CA SER A 37 -7.78 3.19 3.05
C SER A 37 -6.89 2.17 2.35
N VAL A 38 -7.33 0.92 2.28
CA VAL A 38 -6.56 -0.17 1.66
C VAL A 38 -7.47 -0.98 0.76
N GLU A 39 -7.11 -1.05 -0.52
CA GLU A 39 -7.84 -1.78 -1.54
C GLU A 39 -7.00 -2.90 -2.13
N GLY A 40 -7.64 -3.99 -2.57
CA GLY A 40 -6.97 -5.12 -3.23
C GLY A 40 -6.19 -6.06 -2.30
N HIS A 41 -6.31 -5.91 -0.97
CA HIS A 41 -5.56 -6.70 0.02
C HIS A 41 -5.77 -8.22 -0.12
N GLU A 42 -7.02 -8.65 -0.36
CA GLU A 42 -7.36 -10.07 -0.59
C GLU A 42 -6.77 -10.62 -1.88
N GLY A 43 -6.58 -9.82 -2.92
CA GLY A 43 -5.94 -10.28 -4.16
C GLY A 43 -4.40 -10.34 -4.03
N GLY A 44 -3.82 -9.37 -3.31
CA GLY A 44 -2.38 -9.30 -3.01
C GLY A 44 -1.43 -9.16 -4.19
N LYS A 45 -1.95 -9.05 -5.43
CA LYS A 45 -1.18 -8.75 -6.64
C LYS A 45 -1.00 -7.25 -6.87
N TRP A 46 -2.01 -6.49 -6.48
CA TRP A 46 -1.99 -5.04 -6.48
C TRP A 46 -2.78 -4.56 -5.27
N ILE A 47 -2.09 -3.85 -4.39
CA ILE A 47 -2.68 -3.21 -3.22
C ILE A 47 -2.45 -1.72 -3.34
N VAL A 48 -3.52 -0.95 -3.17
CA VAL A 48 -3.45 0.51 -3.08
C VAL A 48 -3.65 0.89 -1.62
N ILE A 49 -2.73 1.68 -1.09
CA ILE A 49 -2.82 2.27 0.25
C ILE A 49 -2.92 3.77 0.09
N ASP A 50 -4.07 4.32 0.46
CA ASP A 50 -4.33 5.76 0.40
C ASP A 50 -4.37 6.37 1.80
N SER A 51 -3.45 7.27 2.08
CA SER A 51 -3.37 8.03 3.34
C SER A 51 -3.83 9.49 3.21
N GLY A 52 -4.45 9.86 2.07
CA GLY A 52 -4.85 11.21 1.69
C GLY A 52 -3.69 12.09 1.21
N LYS A 53 -2.53 12.06 1.89
CA LYS A 53 -1.33 12.82 1.48
C LYS A 53 -0.41 12.04 0.53
N VAL A 54 -0.37 10.73 0.72
CA VAL A 54 0.48 9.83 -0.07
C VAL A 54 -0.33 8.60 -0.44
N ILE A 55 -0.32 8.27 -1.73
CA ILE A 55 -0.87 7.03 -2.28
C ILE A 55 0.29 6.11 -2.62
N ILE A 56 0.24 4.89 -2.10
CA ILE A 56 1.22 3.83 -2.35
C ILE A 56 0.56 2.73 -3.19
N HIS A 57 1.17 2.40 -4.32
CA HIS A 57 0.82 1.24 -5.15
C HIS A 57 1.84 0.13 -4.89
N ALA A 58 1.44 -0.88 -4.13
CA ALA A 58 2.25 -2.09 -3.94
C ALA A 58 1.78 -3.13 -4.97
N LEU A 59 2.67 -3.49 -5.90
CA LEU A 59 2.39 -4.38 -7.02
C LEU A 59 3.28 -5.62 -6.97
N ASP A 60 2.81 -6.74 -7.49
CA ASP A 60 3.72 -7.80 -7.93
C ASP A 60 4.47 -7.39 -9.21
N GLU A 61 5.54 -8.11 -9.54
CA GLU A 61 6.38 -7.80 -10.71
C GLU A 61 5.58 -7.81 -12.02
N LYS A 62 4.63 -8.73 -12.17
CA LYS A 62 3.81 -8.87 -13.38
C LYS A 62 2.82 -7.71 -13.52
N ALA A 63 2.18 -7.32 -12.43
CA ALA A 63 1.24 -6.22 -12.39
C ALA A 63 1.95 -4.88 -12.66
N ARG A 64 3.13 -4.63 -12.08
CA ARG A 64 3.88 -3.40 -12.36
C ARG A 64 4.25 -3.29 -13.84
N ALA A 65 4.74 -4.38 -14.44
CA ALA A 65 5.07 -4.40 -15.86
C ALA A 65 3.84 -4.20 -16.76
N TYR A 66 2.70 -4.80 -16.40
CA TYR A 66 1.46 -4.69 -17.17
C TYR A 66 0.84 -3.29 -17.10
N TYR A 67 0.69 -2.73 -15.90
CA TYR A 67 0.04 -1.44 -15.70
C TYR A 67 0.96 -0.25 -15.97
N ASN A 68 2.27 -0.44 -15.80
CA ASN A 68 3.31 0.55 -16.12
C ASN A 68 3.00 1.98 -15.62
N LEU A 69 2.55 2.08 -14.36
CA LEU A 69 2.11 3.33 -13.73
C LEU A 69 3.17 4.43 -13.69
N GLU A 70 4.44 4.10 -13.93
CA GLU A 70 5.56 5.05 -13.95
C GLU A 70 5.62 5.89 -15.23
N ASN A 71 4.97 5.43 -16.30
CA ASN A 71 4.94 6.11 -17.60
C ASN A 71 3.61 6.84 -17.87
N LEU A 72 2.73 6.94 -16.86
CA LEU A 72 1.49 7.71 -16.87
C LEU A 72 1.77 9.14 -16.41
#